data_AF-A0A0P4VMD3-F1
#
_entry.id   AF-A0A0P4VMD3-F1
#
_cell.length_a   1.000
_cell.length_b   1.000
_cell.length_c   1.000
_cell.angle_alpha   90.00
_cell.angle_beta   90.00
_cell.angle_gamma   90.00
#
_symmetry.space_group_name_H-M   'P 1'
#
loop_
_entity.id
_entity.type
_entity.pdbx_description
1 polymer ?
#
loop_
_entity_poly.entity_id
_entity_poly.type
_entity_poly.pdbx_seq_one_letter_code
_entity_poly.pdbx_strand_id
1 'polypeptide(L)'
;MAAQNPTMQNGPTKMESVHRVAQLPIVESTVNMCYNIYDKVKESSSLVNSVLVTAEGKVKQAAESAQPLAAKLDGPIKKVDSLLCTSLDFVEEKVPCIKLPPGEMYENTKNAISNKVEPAINAATAIAAQGAQKVATFAANYAHANQSDGKSKGGE
;
A
#
# COMPACT_ATOMS: atom_id res chain seq x y z
N MET A 1 -31.40 -8.43 50.14
CA MET A 1 -29.99 -8.34 49.69
C MET A 1 -29.79 -9.38 48.60
N ALA A 2 -29.91 -8.99 47.33
CA ALA A 2 -29.69 -9.89 46.20
C ALA A 2 -28.29 -9.62 45.65
N ALA A 3 -27.39 -10.58 45.84
CA ALA A 3 -26.04 -10.52 45.30
C ALA A 3 -26.13 -10.61 43.76
N GLN A 4 -25.76 -9.53 43.08
CA GLN A 4 -25.55 -9.52 41.64
C GLN A 4 -24.28 -10.31 41.34
N ASN A 5 -24.43 -11.47 40.70
CA ASN A 5 -23.31 -12.21 40.12
C ASN A 5 -22.75 -11.43 38.92
N PRO A 6 -21.45 -11.11 38.86
CA PRO A 6 -20.85 -10.54 37.67
C PRO A 6 -20.79 -11.60 36.58
N THR A 7 -21.41 -11.31 35.44
CA THR A 7 -21.32 -12.09 34.21
C THR A 7 -19.87 -12.15 33.74
N MET A 8 -19.19 -13.27 34.01
CA MET A 8 -17.91 -13.60 33.38
C MET A 8 -18.17 -13.94 31.92
N GLN A 9 -18.01 -12.95 31.04
CA GLN A 9 -18.08 -13.10 29.60
C GLN A 9 -16.80 -13.80 29.12
N ASN A 10 -16.78 -15.13 29.24
CA ASN A 10 -15.64 -16.00 28.90
C ASN A 10 -15.67 -16.34 27.40
N GLY A 11 -15.52 -15.31 26.55
CA GLY A 11 -15.21 -15.47 25.13
C GLY A 11 -13.70 -15.31 24.91
N PRO A 12 -13.14 -15.86 23.81
CA PRO A 12 -11.75 -15.60 23.45
C PRO A 12 -11.51 -14.09 23.39
N THR A 13 -10.45 -13.60 24.05
CA THR A 13 -10.05 -12.19 23.99
C THR A 13 -9.88 -11.77 22.52
N LYS A 14 -10.87 -11.05 21.98
CA LYS A 14 -10.86 -10.57 20.60
C LYS A 14 -10.17 -9.22 20.54
N MET A 15 -9.08 -9.15 19.79
CA MET A 15 -8.37 -7.91 19.48
C MET A 15 -9.06 -7.21 18.31
N GLU A 16 -9.62 -6.03 18.54
CA GLU A 16 -10.28 -5.25 17.49
C GLU A 16 -9.27 -4.70 16.49
N SER A 17 -8.07 -4.33 16.94
CA SER A 17 -6.99 -3.87 16.06
C SER A 17 -6.61 -4.92 15.01
N VAL A 18 -6.47 -6.18 15.43
CA VAL A 18 -6.18 -7.31 14.53
C VAL A 18 -7.33 -7.53 13.56
N HIS A 19 -8.57 -7.43 14.03
CA HIS A 19 -9.76 -7.56 13.18
C HIS A 19 -9.78 -6.50 12.08
N ARG A 20 -9.55 -5.24 12.44
CA ARG A 20 -9.50 -4.12 11.49
C ARG A 20 -8.38 -4.26 10.47
N VAL A 21 -7.18 -4.66 10.90
CA VAL A 21 -6.05 -4.90 9.99
C VAL A 21 -6.37 -6.04 9.02
N ALA A 22 -6.99 -7.13 9.51
CA ALA A 22 -7.39 -8.26 8.66
C ALA A 22 -8.46 -7.88 7.63
N GLN A 23 -9.29 -6.87 7.91
CA GLN A 23 -10.30 -6.33 7.00
C GLN A 23 -9.75 -5.33 5.98
N LEU A 24 -8.47 -4.95 6.04
CA LEU A 24 -7.89 -4.11 5.00
C LEU A 24 -7.84 -4.88 3.68
N PRO A 25 -8.30 -4.32 2.55
CA PRO A 25 -8.44 -5.06 1.29
C PRO A 25 -7.14 -5.73 0.81
N ILE A 26 -5.99 -5.09 1.04
CA ILE A 26 -4.67 -5.63 0.71
C ILE A 26 -4.31 -6.83 1.61
N VAL A 27 -4.63 -6.75 2.90
CA VAL A 27 -4.35 -7.81 3.86
C VAL A 27 -5.25 -9.00 3.59
N GLU A 28 -6.55 -8.77 3.43
CA GLU A 28 -7.52 -9.79 3.06
C GLU A 28 -7.11 -10.52 1.77
N SER A 29 -6.76 -9.79 0.71
CA SER A 29 -6.30 -10.37 -0.55
C SER A 29 -5.04 -11.23 -0.36
N THR A 30 -4.09 -10.76 0.44
CA THR A 30 -2.83 -11.47 0.71
C THR A 30 -3.08 -12.73 1.52
N VAL A 31 -3.91 -12.66 2.57
CA VAL A 31 -4.28 -13.81 3.40
C VAL A 31 -5.01 -14.86 2.57
N ASN A 32 -5.98 -14.45 1.75
CA ASN A 32 -6.70 -15.36 0.85
C ASN A 32 -5.77 -16.00 -0.18
N MET A 33 -4.82 -15.24 -0.75
CA MET A 33 -3.80 -15.78 -1.64
C MET A 33 -2.92 -16.82 -0.95
N CYS A 34 -2.44 -16.52 0.26
CA CYS A 34 -1.68 -17.46 1.07
C CYS A 34 -2.48 -18.72 1.39
N TYR A 35 -3.76 -18.59 1.74
CA TYR A 35 -4.66 -19.71 1.98
C TYR A 35 -4.81 -20.60 0.74
N ASN A 36 -5.04 -20.00 -0.43
CA ASN A 36 -5.13 -20.73 -1.70
C ASN A 36 -3.83 -21.47 -2.06
N ILE A 37 -2.68 -20.84 -1.83
CA ILE A 37 -1.37 -21.49 -2.07
C ILE A 37 -1.17 -22.63 -1.06
N TYR A 38 -1.49 -22.39 0.20
CA TYR A 38 -1.38 -23.38 1.26
C TYR A 38 -2.25 -24.61 0.98
N ASP A 39 -3.51 -24.41 0.60
CA ASP A 39 -4.42 -25.49 0.22
C ASP A 39 -3.88 -26.28 -0.98
N LYS A 40 -3.34 -25.61 -2.01
CA LYS A 40 -2.68 -26.30 -3.13
C LYS A 40 -1.49 -27.14 -2.69
N VAL A 41 -0.67 -26.66 -1.75
CA VAL A 41 0.47 -27.41 -1.20
C VAL A 41 -0.02 -28.61 -0.41
N LYS A 42 -1.09 -28.45 0.37
CA LYS A 42 -1.71 -29.50 1.16
C LYS A 42 -2.30 -30.60 0.27
N GLU A 43 -2.96 -30.23 -0.82
CA GLU A 43 -3.54 -31.15 -1.80
C GLU A 43 -2.52 -31.79 -2.76
N SER A 44 -1.26 -31.33 -2.76
CA SER A 44 -0.23 -31.83 -3.67
C SER A 44 0.13 -33.31 -3.46
N SER A 45 0.03 -33.82 -2.23
CA SER A 45 0.34 -35.20 -1.87
C SER A 45 -0.34 -35.61 -0.57
N SER A 46 -0.80 -36.88 -0.49
CA SER A 46 -1.45 -37.42 0.71
C SER A 46 -0.54 -37.38 1.95
N LEU A 47 0.76 -37.61 1.78
CA LEU A 47 1.74 -37.53 2.89
C LEU A 47 1.89 -36.11 3.42
N VAL A 48 1.99 -35.13 2.51
CA VAL A 48 2.13 -33.70 2.85
C VAL A 48 0.86 -33.21 3.55
N ASN A 49 -0.32 -33.59 3.04
CA ASN A 49 -1.59 -33.31 3.68
C ASN A 49 -1.63 -33.81 5.14
N SER A 50 -1.31 -35.09 5.38
CA SER A 50 -1.41 -35.68 6.72
C SER A 50 -0.49 -35.00 7.74
N VAL A 51 0.73 -34.65 7.34
CA VAL A 51 1.68 -33.94 8.22
C VAL A 51 1.17 -32.53 8.53
N LEU A 52 0.70 -31.81 7.52
CA LEU A 52 0.20 -30.44 7.68
C LEU A 52 -1.09 -30.38 8.50
N VAL A 53 -2.07 -31.26 8.24
CA VAL A 53 -3.30 -31.39 9.05
C VAL A 53 -2.97 -31.68 10.51
N THR A 54 -2.01 -32.57 10.75
CA THR A 54 -1.58 -32.89 12.12
C THR A 54 -0.96 -31.66 12.79
N ALA A 55 -0.10 -30.93 12.09
CA ALA A 55 0.53 -29.71 12.59
C ALA A 55 -0.52 -28.62 12.89
N GLU A 56 -1.46 -28.37 11.98
CA GLU A 56 -2.60 -27.46 12.21
C GLU A 56 -3.40 -27.85 13.45
N GLY A 57 -3.70 -29.14 13.61
CA GLY A 57 -4.39 -29.66 14.79
C GLY A 57 -3.64 -29.38 16.08
N LYS A 58 -2.30 -29.49 16.08
CA LYS A 58 -1.47 -29.12 17.24
C LYS A 58 -1.49 -27.63 17.53
N VAL A 59 -1.44 -26.78 16.50
CA VAL A 59 -1.55 -25.32 16.67
C VAL A 59 -2.91 -24.95 17.25
N LYS A 60 -4.00 -25.52 16.74
CA LYS A 60 -5.36 -25.30 17.26
C LYS A 60 -5.46 -25.75 18.73
N GLN A 61 -4.96 -26.94 19.05
CA GLN A 61 -4.95 -27.45 20.42
C GLN A 61 -4.11 -26.56 21.36
N ALA A 62 -2.95 -26.08 20.89
CA ALA A 62 -2.12 -25.16 21.66
C ALA A 62 -2.86 -23.83 21.91
N ALA A 63 -3.53 -23.28 20.89
CA ALA A 63 -4.33 -22.06 21.03
C ALA A 63 -5.50 -22.23 22.02
N GLU A 64 -6.19 -23.37 21.98
CA GLU A 64 -7.23 -23.73 22.95
C GLU A 64 -6.67 -23.86 24.37
N SER A 65 -5.49 -24.48 24.52
CA SER A 65 -4.83 -24.61 25.82
C SER A 65 -4.36 -23.27 26.41
N ALA A 66 -4.09 -22.28 25.55
CA ALA A 66 -3.67 -20.94 25.93
C ALA A 66 -4.85 -20.00 26.23
N GLN A 67 -6.09 -20.36 25.90
CA GLN A 67 -7.30 -19.57 26.20
C GLN A 67 -7.40 -19.07 27.66
N PRO A 68 -7.23 -19.92 28.69
CA PRO A 68 -7.31 -19.45 30.08
C PRO A 68 -6.21 -18.46 30.45
N LEU A 69 -5.05 -18.51 29.79
CA LEU A 69 -3.99 -17.52 29.98
C LEU A 69 -4.35 -16.20 29.30
N ALA A 70 -4.87 -16.25 28.07
CA ALA A 70 -5.35 -15.08 27.36
C ALA A 70 -6.45 -14.35 28.16
N ALA A 71 -7.41 -15.10 28.73
CA ALA A 71 -8.47 -14.54 29.57
C ALA A 71 -7.94 -13.84 30.84
N LYS A 72 -6.87 -14.35 31.45
CA LYS A 72 -6.20 -13.68 32.59
C LYS A 72 -5.50 -12.38 32.21
N LEU A 73 -5.10 -12.24 30.95
CA LEU A 73 -4.41 -11.07 30.41
C LEU A 73 -5.37 -10.13 29.66
N ASP A 74 -6.67 -10.40 29.65
CA ASP A 74 -7.67 -9.66 28.89
C ASP A 74 -7.64 -8.14 29.16
N GLY A 75 -7.45 -7.74 30.42
CA GLY A 75 -7.33 -6.32 30.81
C GLY A 75 -6.13 -5.61 30.15
N PRO A 76 -4.89 -6.09 30.35
CA PRO A 76 -3.71 -5.60 29.63
C PRO A 76 -3.84 -5.67 28.11
N ILE A 77 -4.38 -6.76 27.58
CA ILE A 77 -4.57 -6.97 26.13
C ILE A 77 -5.51 -5.89 25.56
N LYS A 78 -6.65 -5.61 26.22
CA LYS A 78 -7.58 -4.55 25.80
C LYS A 78 -6.96 -3.14 25.83
N LYS A 79 -6.09 -2.85 26.79
CA LYS A 79 -5.38 -1.56 26.83
C LYS A 79 -4.45 -1.41 25.63
N VAL A 80 -3.69 -2.45 25.30
CA VAL A 80 -2.82 -2.47 24.12
C VAL A 80 -3.65 -2.39 22.84
N ASP A 81 -4.75 -3.14 22.77
CA ASP A 81 -5.67 -3.13 21.63
C ASP A 81 -6.22 -1.73 21.34
N SER A 82 -6.61 -0.99 22.38
CA SER A 82 -7.10 0.39 22.24
C SER A 82 -6.03 1.33 21.69
N LEU A 83 -4.77 1.20 22.15
CA LEU A 83 -3.65 1.96 21.61
C LEU A 83 -3.39 1.62 20.14
N LEU A 84 -3.46 0.34 19.78
CA LEU A 84 -3.30 -0.11 18.41
C LEU A 84 -4.42 0.41 17.52
N CYS A 85 -5.67 0.36 17.97
CA CYS A 85 -6.80 0.96 17.27
C CYS A 85 -6.60 2.46 17.03
N THR A 86 -6.13 3.20 18.04
CA THR A 86 -5.83 4.64 17.89
C THR A 86 -4.71 4.88 16.87
N SER A 87 -3.67 4.04 16.88
CA SER A 87 -2.58 4.14 15.90
C SER A 87 -3.06 3.82 14.48
N LEU A 88 -3.99 2.87 14.36
CA LEU A 88 -4.60 2.50 13.10
C LEU A 88 -5.50 3.62 12.57
N ASP A 89 -6.27 4.27 13.44
CA ASP A 89 -7.06 5.46 13.08
C ASP A 89 -6.16 6.56 12.50
N PHE A 90 -5.01 6.81 13.12
CA PHE A 90 -4.04 7.77 12.61
C PHE A 90 -3.49 7.39 11.22
N VAL A 91 -3.13 6.12 11.02
CA VAL A 91 -2.67 5.63 9.72
C VAL A 91 -3.76 5.75 8.66
N GLU A 92 -5.01 5.41 9.00
CA GLU A 92 -6.15 5.52 8.10
C GLU A 92 -6.45 6.98 7.71
N GLU A 93 -6.25 7.94 8.63
CA GLU A 93 -6.40 9.37 8.33
C GLU A 93 -5.29 9.87 7.40
N LYS A 94 -4.02 9.48 7.66
CA LYS A 94 -2.86 9.97 6.89
C LYS A 94 -2.67 9.25 5.56
N VAL A 95 -3.12 8.01 5.46
CA VAL A 95 -2.91 7.14 4.30
C VAL A 95 -4.25 6.47 3.91
N PRO A 96 -5.23 7.25 3.42
CA PRO A 96 -6.57 6.73 3.13
C PRO A 96 -6.57 5.69 2.01
N CYS A 97 -5.53 5.65 1.17
CA CYS A 97 -5.38 4.64 0.12
C CYS A 97 -5.25 3.21 0.67
N ILE A 98 -4.93 3.02 1.95
CA ILE A 98 -4.88 1.68 2.59
C ILE A 98 -6.26 0.98 2.60
N LYS A 99 -7.34 1.75 2.47
CA LYS A 99 -8.72 1.25 2.36
C LYS A 99 -9.14 0.95 0.93
N LEU A 100 -8.31 1.25 -0.07
CA LEU A 100 -8.63 0.98 -1.46
C LEU A 100 -8.24 -0.46 -1.82
N PRO A 101 -9.08 -1.18 -2.57
CA PRO A 101 -8.68 -2.44 -3.18
C PRO A 101 -7.43 -2.27 -4.05
N PRO A 102 -6.50 -3.24 -4.08
CA PRO A 102 -5.26 -3.12 -4.86
C PRO A 102 -5.48 -2.83 -6.36
N GLY A 103 -6.53 -3.40 -6.95
CA GLY A 103 -6.90 -3.15 -8.35
C GLY A 103 -7.35 -1.71 -8.60
N GLU A 104 -8.18 -1.15 -7.73
CA GLU A 104 -8.61 0.24 -7.84
C GLU A 104 -7.47 1.23 -7.58
N MET A 105 -6.58 0.91 -6.64
CA MET A 105 -5.38 1.71 -6.40
C MET A 105 -4.51 1.79 -7.67
N TYR A 106 -4.28 0.66 -8.34
CA TYR A 106 -3.54 0.62 -9.60
C TYR A 106 -4.20 1.46 -10.70
N GLU A 107 -5.50 1.27 -10.93
CA GLU A 107 -6.22 2.02 -11.96
C GLU A 107 -6.25 3.52 -11.67
N ASN A 108 -6.44 3.92 -10.41
CA ASN A 108 -6.39 5.32 -10.00
C ASN A 108 -5.02 5.94 -10.26
N THR A 109 -3.93 5.23 -9.93
CA THR A 109 -2.56 5.70 -10.21
C THR A 109 -2.30 5.80 -11.71
N LYS A 110 -2.68 4.78 -12.48
CA LYS A 110 -2.54 4.77 -13.94
C LYS A 110 -3.29 5.94 -14.58
N ASN A 111 -4.54 6.16 -14.19
CA ASN A 111 -5.36 7.26 -14.67
C ASN A 111 -4.79 8.62 -14.27
N ALA A 112 -4.24 8.76 -13.06
CA ALA A 112 -3.57 10.00 -12.64
C ALA A 112 -2.33 10.30 -13.49
N ILE A 113 -1.55 9.27 -13.81
CA ILE A 113 -0.38 9.40 -14.69
C ILE A 113 -0.83 9.84 -16.08
N SER A 114 -1.76 9.10 -16.70
CA SER A 114 -2.17 9.38 -18.08
C SER A 114 -2.92 10.69 -18.24
N ASN A 115 -3.75 11.09 -17.28
CA ASN A 115 -4.58 12.29 -17.42
C ASN A 115 -3.92 13.56 -16.90
N LYS A 116 -2.97 13.47 -15.97
CA LYS A 116 -2.36 14.66 -15.34
C LYS A 116 -0.86 14.75 -15.57
N VAL A 117 -0.15 13.64 -15.40
CA VAL A 117 1.32 13.65 -15.43
C VAL A 117 1.83 13.68 -16.87
N GLU A 118 1.34 12.80 -17.74
CA GLU A 118 1.77 12.75 -19.16
C GLU A 118 1.51 14.08 -19.89
N PRO A 119 0.31 14.72 -19.80
CA PRO A 119 0.07 15.98 -20.47
C PRO A 119 0.92 17.13 -19.92
N ALA A 120 1.14 17.16 -18.60
CA ALA A 120 1.97 18.18 -17.96
C ALA A 120 3.44 18.06 -18.39
N ILE A 121 3.97 16.84 -18.47
CA ILE A 121 5.33 16.58 -18.96
C ILE A 121 5.43 16.97 -20.43
N ASN A 122 4.49 16.54 -21.27
CA ASN A 122 4.50 16.87 -22.70
C ASN A 122 4.43 18.37 -22.95
N ALA A 123 3.60 19.10 -22.19
CA ALA A 123 3.52 20.56 -22.28
C ALA A 123 4.85 21.22 -21.85
N ALA A 124 5.44 20.78 -20.75
CA ALA A 124 6.73 21.30 -20.29
C ALA A 124 7.85 21.05 -21.31
N THR A 125 7.91 19.85 -21.88
CA THR A 125 8.87 19.49 -22.93
C THR A 125 8.66 20.32 -24.20
N ALA A 126 7.40 20.54 -24.61
CA ALA A 126 7.09 21.36 -25.77
C ALA A 126 7.52 22.83 -25.57
N ILE A 127 7.33 23.38 -24.37
CA ILE A 127 7.78 24.74 -24.03
C ILE A 127 9.32 24.83 -24.05
N ALA A 128 10.01 23.85 -23.46
CA ALA A 128 11.46 23.79 -23.46
C ALA A 128 12.04 23.71 -24.89
N ALA A 129 11.45 22.87 -25.75
CA ALA A 129 11.85 22.75 -27.15
C ALA A 129 11.64 24.06 -27.93
N GLN A 130 10.51 24.74 -27.73
CA GLN A 130 10.25 26.04 -28.34
C GLN A 130 11.25 27.09 -27.87
N GLY A 131 11.58 27.14 -26.58
CA GLY A 131 12.59 28.03 -26.03
C GLY A 131 13.97 27.80 -26.67
N ALA A 132 14.40 26.54 -26.76
CA ALA A 132 15.66 26.17 -27.40
C ALA A 132 15.70 26.58 -28.87
N GLN A 133 14.62 26.35 -29.62
CA GLN A 133 14.53 26.73 -31.03
C GLN A 133 14.59 28.26 -31.21
N LYS A 134 13.92 29.03 -30.35
CA LYS A 134 13.96 30.50 -30.41
C LYS A 134 15.38 31.02 -30.16
N VAL A 135 16.08 30.48 -29.16
CA VAL A 135 17.48 30.85 -28.86
C VAL A 135 18.41 30.50 -30.02
N ALA A 136 18.29 29.30 -30.58
CA ALA A 136 19.08 28.89 -31.75
C ALA A 136 18.85 29.81 -32.96
N THR A 137 17.59 30.21 -33.19
CA THR A 137 17.24 31.14 -34.28
C THR A 137 17.85 32.53 -34.05
N PHE A 138 17.79 33.07 -32.84
CA PHE A 138 18.44 34.35 -32.52
C PHE A 138 19.96 34.29 -32.72
N ALA A 139 20.61 33.21 -32.29
CA ALA A 139 22.04 33.01 -32.47
C ALA A 139 22.43 32.94 -33.96
N ALA A 140 21.67 32.20 -34.78
CA ALA A 140 21.90 32.11 -36.22
C ALA A 140 21.74 33.47 -36.92
N ASN A 141 20.67 34.21 -36.62
CA ASN A 141 20.44 35.55 -37.17
C ASN A 141 21.58 36.53 -36.83
N TYR A 142 22.11 36.47 -35.60
CA TYR A 142 23.27 37.25 -35.20
C TYR A 142 24.54 36.88 -35.98
N ALA A 143 24.78 35.59 -36.22
CA ALA A 143 25.94 35.13 -36.99
C ALA A 143 25.90 35.60 -38.46
N HIS A 144 24.71 35.60 -39.08
CA HIS A 144 24.54 36.10 -40.44
C HIS A 144 24.72 37.61 -40.56
N ALA A 145 24.23 38.41 -39.60
CA ALA A 145 24.39 39.87 -39.60
C ALA A 145 25.86 40.30 -39.52
N ASN A 146 26.70 39.53 -38.82
CA ASN A 146 28.12 39.81 -38.66
C ASN A 146 28.99 39.36 -39.86
N GLN A 147 28.45 38.58 -40.81
CA GLN A 147 29.17 38.19 -42.04
C GLN A 147 29.01 39.21 -43.18
N SER A 148 27.95 40.01 -43.18
CA SER A 148 27.71 41.05 -44.20
C SER A 148 28.56 42.31 -44.05
N ASP A 149 29.15 42.56 -42.88
CA ASP A 149 29.97 43.76 -42.62
C ASP A 149 31.44 43.61 -43.07
N GLY A 150 31.91 42.37 -43.32
CA GLY A 150 33.31 42.09 -43.68
C GLY A 150 33.67 42.18 -45.18
N LYS A 151 32.70 42.44 -46.08
CA LYS A 151 32.92 42.37 -47.56
C LYS A 151 32.86 43.73 -48.28
N SER A 152 33.15 44.84 -47.58
CA SER A 152 33.26 46.18 -48.19
C SER A 152 34.49 46.94 -47.70
N LYS A 153 35.69 46.35 -47.84
CA LYS A 153 36.97 47.08 -47.87
C LYS A 153 37.91 46.37 -48.83
N GLY A 154 37.75 46.64 -50.12
CA GLY A 154 38.58 46.08 -51.18
C GLY A 154 38.12 46.62 -52.53
N GLY A 155 38.28 47.92 -52.73
CA GLY A 155 37.94 48.58 -53.98
C GLY A 155 38.26 50.07 -53.90
N GLU A 156 39.34 50.42 -54.59
CA GLU A 156 39.86 51.77 -54.91
C GLU A 156 40.73 52.48 -53.86
#